data_AF-U5H6V5-F1
#
_entry.id   AF-U5H6V5-F1
#
_cell.length_a   1.000
_cell.length_b   1.000
_cell.length_c   1.000
_cell.angle_alpha   90.00
_cell.angle_beta   90.00
_cell.angle_gamma   90.00
#
_symmetry.space_group_name_H-M   'P 1'
#
loop_
_entity.id
_entity.type
_entity.pdbx_description
1 polymer ?
#
loop_
_entity_poly.entity_id
_entity_poly.type
_entity_poly.pdbx_seq_one_letter_code
_entity_poly.pdbx_strand_id
1 'polypeptide(L)'
;MSLSGLSASPPVSGLSRMFEFDFTAHDDAVITGQAFASLLEAIQKVLLARPSPGFIVRLNVLFALEGFCIASGLAYLVIIFIDYQRRGKKFWLWRFVHRPRGRFIVGNQHVLFTLLGTIGCLVLVGYTVPIIIHGWVSSFANLQASLLSSQKVLNKHTLPPRWLNAIYTGGLTLLLVVSITLNVHASRAWAGVWRSGLIISNTLLLGEQEVAVGDLDPSLVELARTEVYDLNSHITFFDRAEKAVGGCYIVTMACLIAINVIGLSLVLTLRRQISFNTQRFAAEVKTNVRMSTAHTGDTAGAMEMGVTTINNIQGQGIRTFQRSRSDVRQQASGEPSGIHSEDPSKGPESAERTDWADDTTRPATSQMNDVKPAGELPMYNRPQPVSHMSATKIKEASTKKTVASSKVLQEQAQNLLALKKIESDVIVLIGAITILAFILLAVGVWIVIGPSHVYRHWISIEFSLFLFPWAYVVTLALAHSALLYTAVKHLTPPSEASMTCRQALHPANWKRLARETVSGLTSTTGDNIDVPSPGNTVAQIAVRTTVEVHEDRNEDHNERTQEGGAPVVPGSGQSSATHRCLKHW
;
A
#
# COMPACT_ATOMS: atom_id res chain seq x y z
N MET A 1 -74.93 -17.56 -8.39
CA MET A 1 -73.55 -17.51 -8.94
C MET A 1 -72.72 -16.69 -7.99
N SER A 2 -71.92 -17.37 -7.16
CA SER A 2 -71.04 -16.79 -6.15
C SER A 2 -69.69 -16.50 -6.80
N LEU A 3 -69.27 -15.23 -6.80
CA LEU A 3 -67.95 -14.77 -7.24
C LEU A 3 -66.98 -14.90 -6.06
N SER A 4 -66.58 -16.13 -5.74
CA SER A 4 -65.44 -16.45 -4.89
C SER A 4 -64.16 -16.44 -5.74
N GLY A 5 -63.76 -15.23 -6.14
CA GLY A 5 -62.54 -14.96 -6.89
C GLY A 5 -61.70 -13.88 -6.21
N LEU A 6 -61.55 -13.94 -4.89
CA LEU A 6 -60.62 -13.09 -4.16
C LEU A 6 -59.19 -13.59 -4.42
N SER A 7 -58.57 -12.95 -5.40
CA SER A 7 -57.14 -12.90 -5.65
C SER A 7 -56.38 -12.84 -4.32
N ALA A 8 -55.68 -13.92 -3.96
CA ALA A 8 -54.74 -13.92 -2.86
C ALA A 8 -53.67 -12.85 -3.15
N SER A 9 -53.76 -11.72 -2.46
CA SER A 9 -52.74 -10.67 -2.52
C SER A 9 -51.42 -11.25 -2.02
N PRO A 10 -50.30 -10.98 -2.71
CA PRO A 10 -48.99 -11.48 -2.30
C PRO A 10 -48.67 -11.00 -0.88
N PRO A 11 -48.11 -11.85 -0.01
CA PRO A 11 -47.86 -11.52 1.39
C PRO A 11 -46.97 -10.27 1.53
N VAL A 12 -47.42 -9.31 2.33
CA VAL A 12 -46.74 -8.02 2.65
C VAL A 12 -45.54 -8.24 3.59
N SER A 13 -44.63 -9.12 3.17
CA SER A 13 -43.52 -9.62 3.99
C SER A 13 -42.39 -8.60 4.20
N GLY A 14 -42.30 -7.55 3.38
CA GLY A 14 -41.26 -6.51 3.46
C GLY A 14 -41.49 -5.57 4.65
N LEU A 15 -42.66 -4.94 4.71
CA LEU A 15 -43.08 -4.08 5.82
C LEU A 15 -43.13 -4.84 7.14
N SER A 16 -43.72 -6.05 7.17
CA SER A 16 -43.83 -6.85 8.40
C SER A 16 -42.45 -7.16 9.02
N ARG A 17 -41.41 -7.40 8.19
CA ARG A 17 -40.04 -7.63 8.69
C ARG A 17 -39.32 -6.38 9.20
N MET A 18 -39.62 -5.21 8.65
CA MET A 18 -38.92 -3.97 8.98
C MET A 18 -39.62 -3.17 10.09
N PHE A 19 -40.96 -3.25 10.15
CA PHE A 19 -41.81 -2.49 11.06
C PHE A 19 -42.51 -3.34 12.12
N GLU A 20 -42.35 -4.68 12.08
CA GLU A 20 -43.05 -5.61 12.98
C GLU A 20 -44.58 -5.39 12.97
N PHE A 21 -45.10 -5.00 11.82
CA PHE A 21 -46.51 -4.69 11.61
C PHE A 21 -47.11 -5.73 10.66
N ASP A 22 -47.99 -6.58 11.17
CA ASP A 22 -48.65 -7.60 10.38
C ASP A 22 -49.86 -7.00 9.68
N PHE A 23 -49.71 -6.68 8.39
CA PHE A 23 -50.83 -6.29 7.53
C PHE A 23 -51.72 -7.49 7.17
N THR A 24 -51.41 -8.69 7.66
CA THR A 24 -52.13 -9.90 7.27
C THR A 24 -53.53 -9.92 7.88
N ALA A 25 -54.50 -9.62 7.03
CA ALA A 25 -55.79 -10.30 6.99
C ALA A 25 -56.66 -10.17 8.25
N HIS A 26 -57.03 -8.96 8.63
CA HIS A 26 -58.38 -8.74 9.14
C HIS A 26 -59.16 -7.99 8.06
N ASP A 27 -59.75 -8.81 7.19
CA ASP A 27 -60.81 -8.56 6.21
C ASP A 27 -61.62 -7.30 6.53
N ASP A 28 -61.56 -6.27 5.66
CA ASP A 28 -62.52 -5.15 5.50
C ASP A 28 -63.03 -4.44 6.78
N ALA A 29 -62.50 -4.80 7.94
CA ALA A 29 -62.97 -4.44 9.25
C ALA A 29 -62.22 -3.19 9.65
N VAL A 30 -62.68 -2.12 8.99
CA VAL A 30 -62.60 -0.76 9.45
C VAL A 30 -61.17 -0.35 9.75
N ILE A 31 -60.57 0.36 8.79
CA ILE A 31 -59.58 1.40 9.08
C ILE A 31 -60.30 2.40 10.00
N THR A 32 -60.40 2.05 11.28
CA THR A 32 -60.86 2.91 12.35
C THR A 32 -59.80 3.99 12.51
N GLY A 33 -60.15 5.16 13.07
CA GLY A 33 -59.15 6.20 13.35
C GLY A 33 -57.94 5.71 14.13
N GLN A 34 -58.11 4.65 14.94
CA GLN A 34 -57.03 4.01 15.68
C GLN A 34 -55.96 3.37 14.78
N ALA A 35 -56.32 2.89 13.59
CA ALA A 35 -55.38 2.38 12.60
C ALA A 35 -54.51 3.50 11.98
N PHE A 36 -55.10 4.67 11.70
CA PHE A 36 -54.38 5.85 11.21
C PHE A 36 -53.33 6.33 12.22
N ALA A 37 -53.72 6.51 13.49
CA ALA A 37 -52.82 6.95 14.54
C ALA A 37 -51.67 5.96 14.77
N SER A 38 -51.96 4.65 14.82
CA SER A 38 -50.94 3.60 15.01
C SER A 38 -49.96 3.53 13.84
N LEU A 39 -50.45 3.64 12.61
CA LEU A 39 -49.61 3.63 11.40
C LEU A 39 -48.77 4.91 11.30
N LEU A 40 -49.35 6.06 11.64
CA LEU A 40 -48.63 7.34 11.69
C LEU A 40 -47.50 7.27 12.71
N GLU A 41 -47.76 6.75 13.92
CA GLU A 41 -46.74 6.57 14.96
C GLU A 41 -45.61 5.64 14.46
N ALA A 42 -45.94 4.54 13.80
CA ALA A 42 -44.96 3.61 13.24
C ALA A 42 -44.08 4.27 12.16
N ILE A 43 -44.69 5.01 11.23
CA ILE A 43 -43.99 5.73 10.16
C ILE A 43 -43.11 6.85 10.73
N GLN A 44 -43.63 7.63 11.68
CA GLN A 44 -42.86 8.68 12.36
C GLN A 44 -41.68 8.10 13.14
N LYS A 45 -41.84 6.95 13.81
CA LYS A 45 -40.75 6.28 14.53
C LYS A 45 -39.61 5.85 13.61
N VAL A 46 -39.88 5.50 12.35
CA VAL A 46 -38.84 5.05 11.42
C VAL A 46 -38.28 6.18 10.56
N LEU A 47 -39.13 7.02 9.97
CA LEU A 47 -38.70 8.08 9.07
C LEU A 47 -38.25 9.34 9.81
N LEU A 48 -38.87 9.65 10.94
CA LEU A 48 -38.62 10.86 11.73
C LEU A 48 -37.98 10.54 13.09
N ALA A 49 -37.31 9.38 13.17
CA ALA A 49 -36.51 9.03 14.33
C ALA A 49 -35.57 10.17 14.71
N ARG A 50 -35.66 10.62 15.97
CA ARG A 50 -34.75 11.64 16.47
C ARG A 50 -33.35 11.06 16.61
N PRO A 51 -32.31 11.80 16.17
CA PRO A 51 -30.95 11.38 16.36
C PRO A 51 -30.63 11.13 17.83
N SER A 52 -29.84 10.11 18.14
CA SER A 52 -29.54 9.79 19.53
C SER A 52 -28.74 10.91 20.20
N PRO A 53 -28.85 11.09 21.53
CA PRO A 53 -28.06 12.08 22.24
C PRO A 53 -26.56 11.93 21.93
N GLY A 54 -25.93 13.05 21.55
CA GLY A 54 -24.52 13.08 21.16
C GLY A 54 -24.22 12.78 19.68
N PHE A 55 -25.23 12.62 18.82
CA PHE A 55 -25.02 12.45 17.36
C PHE A 55 -24.12 13.56 16.79
N ILE A 56 -24.43 14.82 17.11
CA ILE A 56 -23.65 15.99 16.68
C ILE A 56 -22.22 15.94 17.22
N VAL A 57 -22.03 15.47 18.47
CA VAL A 57 -20.68 15.34 19.06
C VAL A 57 -19.88 14.27 18.30
N ARG A 58 -20.46 13.10 18.03
CA ARG A 58 -19.79 12.04 17.24
C ARG A 58 -19.45 12.51 15.83
N LEU A 59 -20.34 13.24 15.18
CA LEU A 59 -20.11 13.82 13.87
C LEU A 59 -18.96 14.84 13.87
N ASN A 60 -18.93 15.73 14.86
CA ASN A 60 -17.85 16.70 15.01
C ASN A 60 -16.50 16.02 15.27
N VAL A 61 -16.46 14.95 16.08
CA VAL A 61 -15.23 14.19 16.33
C VAL A 61 -14.76 13.48 15.06
N LEU A 62 -15.69 12.90 14.28
CA LEU A 62 -15.36 12.29 12.99
C LEU A 62 -14.74 13.32 12.04
N PHE A 63 -15.34 14.51 11.89
CA PHE A 63 -14.78 15.57 11.05
C PHE A 63 -13.43 16.09 11.56
N ALA A 64 -13.24 16.20 12.86
CA ALA A 64 -11.94 16.57 13.44
C ALA A 64 -10.87 15.52 13.10
N LEU A 65 -11.22 14.23 13.16
CA LEU A 65 -10.31 13.13 12.83
C LEU A 65 -10.02 13.06 11.32
N GLU A 66 -11.00 13.34 10.47
CA GLU A 66 -10.80 13.49 9.02
C GLU A 66 -9.86 14.66 8.70
N GLY A 67 -10.08 15.82 9.34
CA GLY A 67 -9.20 16.98 9.24
C GLY A 67 -7.77 16.65 9.66
N PHE A 68 -7.60 15.87 10.72
CA PHE A 68 -6.28 15.36 11.13
C PHE A 68 -5.66 14.43 10.08
N CYS A 69 -6.43 13.49 9.49
CA CYS A 69 -5.95 12.61 8.44
C CYS A 69 -5.49 13.38 7.20
N ILE A 70 -6.23 14.44 6.83
CA ILE A 70 -5.88 15.33 5.71
C ILE A 70 -4.59 16.08 6.03
N ALA A 71 -4.51 16.73 7.18
CA ALA A 71 -3.32 17.50 7.57
C ALA A 71 -2.07 16.62 7.68
N SER A 72 -2.17 15.47 8.34
CA SER A 72 -1.07 14.51 8.48
C SER A 72 -0.66 13.88 7.14
N GLY A 73 -1.64 13.58 6.27
CA GLY A 73 -1.39 13.08 4.92
C GLY A 73 -0.64 14.09 4.05
N LEU A 74 -1.08 15.35 4.05
CA LEU A 74 -0.40 16.44 3.35
C LEU A 74 1.02 16.68 3.90
N ALA A 75 1.19 16.68 5.22
CA ALA A 75 2.50 16.83 5.85
C ALA A 75 3.45 15.70 5.42
N TYR A 76 2.97 14.45 5.38
CA TYR A 76 3.74 13.31 4.91
C TYR A 76 4.13 13.44 3.43
N LEU A 77 3.20 13.84 2.56
CA LEU A 77 3.49 14.07 1.13
C LEU A 77 4.54 15.16 0.92
N VAL A 78 4.48 16.26 1.68
CA VAL A 78 5.50 17.32 1.65
C VAL A 78 6.87 16.78 2.08
N ILE A 79 6.94 16.00 3.16
CA ILE A 79 8.20 15.42 3.62
C ILE A 79 8.77 14.43 2.60
N ILE A 80 7.93 13.59 2.00
CA ILE A 80 8.35 12.70 0.90
C ILE A 80 8.88 13.53 -0.26
N PHE A 81 8.17 14.58 -0.67
CA PHE A 81 8.62 15.42 -1.79
C PHE A 81 9.98 16.05 -1.50
N ILE A 82 10.19 16.58 -0.30
CA ILE A 82 11.49 17.10 0.14
C ILE A 82 12.57 16.02 0.13
N ASP A 83 12.28 14.81 0.62
CA ASP A 83 13.23 13.69 0.61
C ASP A 83 13.57 13.25 -0.83
N TYR A 84 12.61 13.31 -1.76
CA TYR A 84 12.85 13.05 -3.18
C TYR A 84 13.80 14.09 -3.79
N GLN A 85 13.53 15.37 -3.54
CA GLN A 85 14.39 16.48 -3.99
C GLN A 85 15.81 16.36 -3.42
N ARG A 86 15.95 16.06 -2.12
CA ARG A 86 17.26 15.88 -1.46
C ARG A 86 18.06 14.71 -2.03
N ARG A 87 17.37 13.67 -2.51
CA ARG A 87 18.01 12.51 -3.16
C ARG A 87 18.26 12.71 -4.66
N GLY A 88 17.87 13.86 -5.24
CA GLY A 88 17.92 14.08 -6.69
C GLY A 88 17.04 13.12 -7.48
N LYS A 89 16.02 12.52 -6.86
CA LYS A 89 15.13 11.54 -7.51
C LYS A 89 13.91 12.26 -8.07
N LYS A 90 13.56 11.96 -9.32
CA LYS A 90 12.30 12.42 -9.93
C LYS A 90 11.12 11.85 -9.13
N PHE A 91 10.17 12.70 -8.78
CA PHE A 91 8.91 12.28 -8.17
C PHE A 91 8.10 11.47 -9.20
N TRP A 92 7.49 10.38 -8.77
CA TRP A 92 6.66 9.54 -9.63
C TRP A 92 5.57 8.86 -8.81
N LEU A 93 4.41 8.65 -9.45
CA LEU A 93 3.23 8.04 -8.84
C LEU A 93 3.03 6.60 -9.33
N TRP A 94 3.14 6.39 -10.64
CA TRP A 94 3.25 5.08 -11.27
C TRP A 94 4.47 5.02 -12.17
N ARG A 95 5.07 3.83 -12.28
CA ARG A 95 6.18 3.57 -13.20
C ARG A 95 5.99 2.21 -13.85
N PHE A 96 6.25 2.15 -15.15
CA PHE A 96 6.38 0.87 -15.85
C PHE A 96 7.78 0.31 -15.62
N VAL A 97 7.86 -0.89 -15.04
CA VAL A 97 9.13 -1.58 -14.81
C VAL A 97 9.25 -2.74 -15.77
N HIS A 98 10.24 -2.69 -16.66
CA HIS A 98 10.50 -3.75 -17.62
C HIS A 98 11.21 -4.94 -16.96
N ARG A 99 10.77 -6.16 -17.32
CA ARG A 99 11.35 -7.45 -16.95
C ARG A 99 11.34 -8.35 -18.19
N PRO A 100 12.16 -9.42 -18.24
CA PRO A 100 12.25 -10.29 -19.42
C PRO A 100 10.92 -10.86 -19.92
N ARG A 101 9.91 -10.99 -19.03
CA ARG A 101 8.57 -11.54 -19.34
C ARG A 101 7.49 -10.48 -19.55
N GLY A 102 7.82 -9.20 -19.47
CA GLY A 102 6.86 -8.10 -19.69
C GLY A 102 7.08 -6.89 -18.78
N ARG A 103 6.11 -5.98 -18.81
CA ARG A 103 6.16 -4.73 -18.05
C ARG A 103 5.17 -4.80 -16.88
N PHE A 104 5.64 -4.52 -15.67
CA PHE A 104 4.79 -4.32 -14.51
C PHE A 104 4.37 -2.85 -14.45
N ILE A 105 3.10 -2.59 -14.17
CA ILE A 105 2.69 -1.30 -13.61
C ILE A 105 3.10 -1.34 -12.15
N VAL A 106 3.83 -0.35 -11.66
CA VAL A 106 4.26 -0.30 -10.26
C VAL A 106 3.81 1.02 -9.70
N GLY A 107 2.99 0.97 -8.66
CA GLY A 107 2.60 2.15 -7.90
C GLY A 107 3.65 2.53 -6.86
N ASN A 108 3.86 3.83 -6.66
CA ASN A 108 4.60 4.32 -5.51
C ASN A 108 3.70 4.18 -4.27
N GLN A 109 3.82 3.03 -3.59
CA GLN A 109 2.90 2.64 -2.52
C GLN A 109 2.69 3.72 -1.45
N HIS A 110 3.75 4.44 -1.06
CA HIS A 110 3.69 5.45 -0.01
C HIS A 110 2.90 6.69 -0.47
N VAL A 111 3.19 7.16 -1.68
CA VAL A 111 2.51 8.32 -2.24
C VAL A 111 1.05 7.97 -2.57
N LEU A 112 0.80 6.82 -3.18
CA LEU A 112 -0.53 6.37 -3.53
C LEU A 112 -1.42 6.16 -2.31
N PHE A 113 -0.91 5.46 -1.28
CA PHE A 113 -1.65 5.24 -0.05
C PHE A 113 -2.02 6.57 0.60
N THR A 114 -1.05 7.48 0.79
CA THR A 114 -1.36 8.75 1.45
C THR A 114 -2.24 9.66 0.60
N LEU A 115 -2.02 9.73 -0.71
CA LEU A 115 -2.81 10.57 -1.60
C LEU A 115 -4.26 10.09 -1.68
N LEU A 116 -4.48 8.79 -1.93
CA LEU A 116 -5.82 8.21 -1.99
C LEU A 116 -6.49 8.19 -0.62
N GLY A 117 -5.74 7.99 0.46
CA GLY A 117 -6.23 8.13 1.83
C GLY A 117 -6.75 9.54 2.11
N THR A 118 -5.97 10.56 1.74
CA THR A 118 -6.32 11.98 1.90
C THR A 118 -7.53 12.37 1.05
N ILE A 119 -7.57 11.96 -0.23
CA ILE A 119 -8.73 12.16 -1.09
C ILE A 119 -9.95 11.42 -0.52
N GLY A 120 -9.73 10.21 -0.01
CA GLY A 120 -10.74 9.42 0.68
C GLY A 120 -11.40 10.20 1.80
N CYS A 121 -10.63 10.82 2.70
CA CYS A 121 -11.16 11.67 3.77
C CYS A 121 -11.92 12.91 3.27
N LEU A 122 -11.53 13.49 2.13
CA LEU A 122 -12.27 14.62 1.53
C LEU A 122 -13.64 14.20 0.97
N VAL A 123 -13.76 12.97 0.48
CA VAL A 123 -14.96 12.45 -0.20
C VAL A 123 -15.83 11.60 0.74
N LEU A 124 -15.30 11.12 1.87
CA LEU A 124 -15.92 10.11 2.74
C LEU A 124 -17.26 10.52 3.35
N VAL A 125 -17.64 11.80 3.25
CA VAL A 125 -18.87 12.39 3.81
C VAL A 125 -20.16 11.69 3.34
N GLY A 126 -20.10 10.77 2.37
CA GLY A 126 -21.26 9.91 2.08
C GLY A 126 -21.02 8.67 1.23
N TYR A 127 -19.78 8.28 0.92
CA TYR A 127 -19.52 7.21 -0.05
C TYR A 127 -18.40 6.26 0.39
N THR A 128 -18.65 4.96 0.23
CA THR A 128 -17.70 3.85 0.46
C THR A 128 -16.73 3.63 -0.70
N VAL A 129 -17.06 4.13 -1.89
CA VAL A 129 -16.26 3.95 -3.13
C VAL A 129 -14.80 4.39 -2.97
N PRO A 130 -14.46 5.53 -2.32
CA PRO A 130 -13.08 5.92 -2.08
C PRO A 130 -12.30 4.89 -1.27
N ILE A 131 -12.94 4.21 -0.31
CA ILE A 131 -12.32 3.16 0.51
C ILE A 131 -11.93 1.97 -0.37
N ILE A 132 -12.79 1.56 -1.31
CA ILE A 132 -12.49 0.47 -2.25
C ILE A 132 -11.32 0.86 -3.15
N ILE A 133 -11.34 2.06 -3.74
CA ILE A 133 -10.25 2.53 -4.62
C ILE A 133 -8.94 2.55 -3.85
N HIS A 134 -8.94 3.16 -2.66
CA HIS A 134 -7.76 3.28 -1.83
C HIS A 134 -7.24 1.89 -1.43
N GLY A 135 -8.09 1.03 -0.87
CA GLY A 135 -7.71 -0.32 -0.45
C GLY A 135 -7.16 -1.14 -1.61
N TRP A 136 -7.81 -1.13 -2.78
CA TRP A 136 -7.39 -1.88 -3.96
C TRP A 136 -6.05 -1.40 -4.51
N VAL A 137 -5.91 -0.09 -4.76
CA VAL A 137 -4.68 0.47 -5.33
C VAL A 137 -3.49 0.28 -4.39
N SER A 138 -3.66 0.53 -3.10
CA SER A 138 -2.60 0.35 -2.12
C SER A 138 -2.19 -1.11 -1.96
N SER A 139 -3.17 -2.04 -1.96
CA SER A 139 -2.88 -3.48 -1.86
C SER A 139 -2.10 -3.99 -3.06
N PHE A 140 -2.47 -3.59 -4.28
CA PHE A 140 -1.73 -3.99 -5.49
C PHE A 140 -0.36 -3.32 -5.59
N ALA A 141 -0.21 -2.07 -5.17
CA ALA A 141 1.10 -1.42 -5.10
C ALA A 141 2.04 -2.18 -4.15
N ASN A 142 1.55 -2.58 -2.97
CA ASN A 142 2.29 -3.39 -2.00
C ASN A 142 2.65 -4.78 -2.57
N LEU A 143 1.68 -5.46 -3.20
CA LEU A 143 1.88 -6.78 -3.80
C LEU A 143 2.93 -6.72 -4.92
N GLN A 144 2.82 -5.77 -5.85
CA GLN A 144 3.76 -5.60 -6.95
C GLN A 144 5.17 -5.25 -6.46
N ALA A 145 5.29 -4.37 -5.47
CA ALA A 145 6.57 -4.06 -4.85
C ALA A 145 7.21 -5.31 -4.22
N SER A 146 6.41 -6.11 -3.51
CA SER A 146 6.85 -7.36 -2.88
C SER A 146 7.26 -8.43 -3.90
N LEU A 147 6.52 -8.55 -5.01
CA LEU A 147 6.85 -9.45 -6.12
C LEU A 147 8.14 -9.04 -6.82
N LEU A 148 8.35 -7.76 -7.08
CA LEU A 148 9.57 -7.27 -7.72
C LEU A 148 10.81 -7.47 -6.83
N SER A 149 10.65 -7.32 -5.52
CA SER A 149 11.72 -7.56 -4.56
C SER A 149 12.04 -9.05 -4.44
N SER A 150 11.03 -9.92 -4.37
CA SER A 150 11.20 -11.38 -4.24
C SER A 150 11.71 -12.06 -5.51
N GLN A 151 11.31 -11.62 -6.70
CA GLN A 151 11.76 -12.22 -7.98
C GLN A 151 13.27 -12.14 -8.16
N LYS A 152 13.91 -11.07 -7.65
CA LYS A 152 15.36 -10.92 -7.70
C LYS A 152 16.08 -12.04 -6.93
N VAL A 153 15.40 -12.65 -5.96
CA VAL A 153 15.99 -13.63 -5.06
C VAL A 153 15.55 -15.05 -5.37
N LEU A 154 14.27 -15.29 -5.64
CA LEU A 154 13.73 -16.65 -5.72
C LEU A 154 13.97 -17.32 -7.08
N ASN A 155 14.26 -16.56 -8.13
CA ASN A 155 14.34 -17.00 -9.54
C ASN A 155 13.13 -17.83 -10.04
N LYS A 156 12.08 -17.94 -9.22
CA LYS A 156 10.80 -18.57 -9.51
C LYS A 156 9.78 -17.49 -9.79
N HIS A 157 9.17 -17.60 -10.96
CA HIS A 157 8.15 -16.66 -11.41
C HIS A 157 6.77 -17.19 -11.04
N THR A 158 6.16 -16.67 -9.98
CA THR A 158 4.85 -17.13 -9.52
C THR A 158 3.69 -16.56 -10.35
N LEU A 159 3.80 -15.35 -10.91
CA LEU A 159 2.74 -14.72 -11.70
C LEU A 159 3.27 -13.90 -12.89
N PRO A 160 2.74 -14.08 -14.12
CA PRO A 160 3.10 -13.25 -15.26
C PRO A 160 2.64 -11.78 -15.08
N PRO A 161 3.44 -10.78 -15.52
CA PRO A 161 3.09 -9.37 -15.37
C PRO A 161 1.75 -8.98 -16.02
N ARG A 162 1.43 -9.61 -17.16
CA ARG A 162 0.17 -9.35 -17.90
C ARG A 162 -1.06 -9.67 -17.06
N TRP A 163 -1.06 -10.83 -16.41
CA TRP A 163 -2.15 -11.25 -15.52
C TRP A 163 -2.26 -10.33 -14.30
N LEU A 164 -1.13 -9.99 -13.68
CA LEU A 164 -1.16 -9.11 -12.51
C LEU A 164 -1.69 -7.71 -12.86
N ASN A 165 -1.28 -7.13 -14.00
CA ASN A 165 -1.80 -5.85 -14.47
C ASN A 165 -3.28 -5.96 -14.86
N ALA A 166 -3.69 -7.04 -15.52
CA ALA A 166 -5.09 -7.26 -15.92
C ALA A 166 -6.01 -7.41 -14.72
N ILE A 167 -5.60 -8.14 -13.68
CA ILE A 167 -6.34 -8.24 -12.42
C ILE A 167 -6.36 -6.88 -11.73
N TYR A 168 -5.22 -6.17 -11.68
CA TYR A 168 -5.14 -4.86 -11.05
C TYR A 168 -6.11 -3.85 -11.67
N THR A 169 -6.07 -3.67 -13.00
CA THR A 169 -6.91 -2.68 -13.68
C THR A 169 -8.33 -3.19 -13.94
N GLY A 170 -8.47 -4.40 -14.49
CA GLY A 170 -9.76 -5.00 -14.81
C GLY A 170 -10.58 -5.30 -13.56
N GLY A 171 -9.94 -5.81 -12.50
CA GLY A 171 -10.59 -6.02 -11.22
C GLY A 171 -11.06 -4.71 -10.58
N LEU A 172 -10.25 -3.65 -10.61
CA LEU A 172 -10.67 -2.33 -10.13
C LEU A 172 -11.87 -1.80 -10.91
N THR A 173 -11.81 -1.84 -12.24
CA THR A 173 -12.90 -1.35 -13.10
C THR A 173 -14.19 -2.13 -12.84
N LEU A 174 -14.12 -3.47 -12.79
CA LEU A 174 -15.27 -4.31 -12.50
C LEU A 174 -15.88 -3.98 -11.14
N LEU A 175 -15.04 -3.90 -10.09
CA LEU A 175 -15.48 -3.57 -8.74
C LEU A 175 -16.15 -2.19 -8.68
N LEU A 176 -15.60 -1.20 -9.37
CA LEU A 176 -16.16 0.15 -9.40
C LEU A 176 -17.51 0.20 -10.13
N VAL A 177 -17.60 -0.42 -11.31
CA VAL A 177 -18.85 -0.47 -12.07
C VAL A 177 -19.94 -1.14 -11.24
N VAL A 178 -19.66 -2.33 -10.71
CA VAL A 178 -20.64 -3.07 -9.89
C VAL A 178 -21.01 -2.28 -8.63
N SER A 179 -20.03 -1.76 -7.89
CA SER A 179 -20.30 -1.01 -6.66
C SER A 179 -21.10 0.26 -6.92
N ILE A 180 -20.73 1.06 -7.92
CA ILE A 180 -21.42 2.32 -8.24
C ILE A 180 -22.85 2.02 -8.70
N THR A 181 -23.04 1.06 -9.60
CA THR A 181 -24.37 0.69 -10.09
C THR A 181 -25.28 0.23 -8.94
N LEU A 182 -24.80 -0.68 -8.09
CA LEU A 182 -25.59 -1.16 -6.95
C LEU A 182 -25.93 -0.04 -5.96
N ASN A 183 -24.96 0.82 -5.61
CA ASN A 183 -25.20 1.96 -4.72
C ASN A 183 -26.22 2.95 -5.34
N VAL A 184 -26.13 3.24 -6.64
CA VAL A 184 -27.10 4.11 -7.32
C VAL A 184 -28.51 3.53 -7.28
N HIS A 185 -28.66 2.22 -7.48
CA HIS A 185 -29.96 1.55 -7.36
C HIS A 185 -30.49 1.56 -5.92
N ALA A 186 -29.63 1.27 -4.94
CA ALA A 186 -29.99 1.34 -3.51
C ALA A 186 -30.41 2.77 -3.12
N SER A 187 -29.64 3.79 -3.51
CA SER A 187 -29.96 5.19 -3.24
C SER A 187 -31.27 5.63 -3.89
N ARG A 188 -31.54 5.22 -5.14
CA ARG A 188 -32.81 5.52 -5.81
C ARG A 188 -34.00 4.87 -5.10
N ALA A 189 -33.85 3.62 -4.69
CA ALA A 189 -34.87 2.91 -3.94
C ALA A 189 -35.16 3.59 -2.61
N TRP A 190 -34.11 3.95 -1.87
CA TRP A 190 -34.22 4.70 -0.61
C TRP A 190 -34.89 6.06 -0.79
N ALA A 191 -34.58 6.78 -1.86
CA ALA A 191 -35.27 8.04 -2.18
C ALA A 191 -36.77 7.82 -2.46
N GLY A 192 -37.14 6.69 -3.07
CA GLY A 192 -38.54 6.26 -3.22
C GLY A 192 -39.22 5.99 -1.88
N VAL A 193 -38.57 5.22 -1.01
CA VAL A 193 -39.04 4.96 0.37
C VAL A 193 -39.30 6.28 1.11
N TRP A 194 -38.36 7.22 1.03
CA TRP A 194 -38.48 8.52 1.68
C TRP A 194 -39.64 9.35 1.13
N ARG A 195 -39.81 9.39 -0.20
CA ARG A 195 -40.89 10.14 -0.85
C ARG A 195 -42.27 9.57 -0.49
N SER A 196 -42.49 8.27 -0.68
CA SER A 196 -43.76 7.63 -0.31
C SER A 196 -44.01 7.75 1.18
N GLY A 197 -42.96 7.61 2.00
CA GLY A 197 -43.05 7.82 3.44
C GLY A 197 -43.55 9.22 3.85
N LEU A 198 -43.07 10.27 3.20
CA LEU A 198 -43.56 11.64 3.41
C LEU A 198 -45.01 11.83 2.94
N ILE A 199 -45.37 11.26 1.79
CA ILE A 199 -46.76 11.32 1.27
C ILE A 199 -47.70 10.63 2.25
N ILE A 200 -47.40 9.39 2.65
CA ILE A 200 -48.20 8.64 3.63
C ILE A 200 -48.30 9.40 4.94
N SER A 201 -47.19 9.94 5.47
CA SER A 201 -47.23 10.69 6.72
C SER A 201 -48.18 11.90 6.65
N ASN A 202 -48.21 12.62 5.52
CA ASN A 202 -49.13 13.74 5.34
C ASN A 202 -50.58 13.26 5.17
N THR A 203 -50.81 12.21 4.38
CA THR A 203 -52.13 11.61 4.17
C THR A 203 -52.72 11.06 5.47
N LEU A 204 -51.91 10.40 6.29
CA LEU A 204 -52.36 9.86 7.58
C LEU A 204 -52.65 10.98 8.59
N LEU A 205 -51.88 12.05 8.58
CA LEU A 205 -52.12 13.21 9.45
C LEU A 205 -53.43 13.93 9.07
N LEU A 206 -53.74 14.03 7.78
CA LEU A 206 -55.04 14.54 7.31
C LEU A 206 -56.19 13.58 7.68
N GLY A 207 -56.00 12.28 7.46
CA GLY A 207 -56.98 11.26 7.82
C GLY A 207 -57.28 11.24 9.33
N GLU A 208 -56.28 11.41 10.19
CA GLU A 208 -56.47 11.52 11.65
C GLU A 208 -57.36 12.72 12.02
N GLN A 209 -57.20 13.87 11.34
CA GLN A 209 -58.04 15.05 11.54
C GLN A 209 -59.49 14.81 11.08
N GLU A 210 -59.69 14.16 9.93
CA GLU A 210 -61.03 13.87 9.41
C GLU A 210 -61.77 12.83 10.25
N VAL A 211 -61.06 11.81 10.77
CA VAL A 211 -61.68 10.85 11.70
C VAL A 211 -62.10 11.51 13.00
N ALA A 212 -61.35 12.50 13.50
CA ALA A 212 -61.74 13.25 14.69
C ALA A 212 -63.06 14.04 14.49
N VAL A 213 -63.37 14.43 13.25
CA VAL A 213 -64.62 15.11 12.87
C VAL A 213 -65.74 14.12 12.51
N GLY A 214 -65.39 12.87 12.21
CA GLY A 214 -66.34 11.81 11.82
C GLY A 214 -66.70 11.81 10.34
N ASP A 215 -65.92 12.49 9.49
CA ASP A 215 -66.16 12.65 8.05
C ASP A 215 -64.92 12.22 7.24
N LEU A 216 -64.55 10.95 7.35
CA LEU A 216 -63.37 10.40 6.68
C LEU A 216 -63.63 10.21 5.18
N ASP A 217 -62.87 10.91 4.34
CA ASP A 217 -62.94 10.76 2.89
C ASP A 217 -62.42 9.36 2.44
N PRO A 218 -63.23 8.54 1.76
CA PRO A 218 -62.79 7.27 1.18
C PRO A 218 -61.60 7.41 0.22
N SER A 219 -61.42 8.58 -0.41
CA SER A 219 -60.31 8.83 -1.32
C SER A 219 -58.96 8.85 -0.60
N LEU A 220 -58.90 9.37 0.63
CA LEU A 220 -57.69 9.38 1.46
C LEU A 220 -57.31 7.97 1.91
N VAL A 221 -58.30 7.14 2.21
CA VAL A 221 -58.09 5.72 2.55
C VAL A 221 -57.46 4.97 1.39
N GLU A 222 -57.98 5.15 0.17
CA GLU A 222 -57.44 4.49 -1.02
C GLU A 222 -56.05 5.01 -1.40
N LEU A 223 -55.81 6.32 -1.23
CA LEU A 223 -54.49 6.92 -1.40
C LEU A 223 -53.47 6.35 -0.40
N ALA A 224 -53.82 6.31 0.89
CA ALA A 224 -52.96 5.75 1.93
C ALA A 224 -52.63 4.27 1.65
N ARG A 225 -53.63 3.49 1.23
CA ARG A 225 -53.44 2.08 0.82
C ARG A 225 -52.47 1.95 -0.35
N THR A 226 -52.67 2.74 -1.41
CA THR A 226 -51.82 2.71 -2.61
C THR A 226 -50.38 3.04 -2.26
N GLU A 227 -50.17 4.11 -1.49
CA GLU A 227 -48.82 4.53 -1.10
C GLU A 227 -48.15 3.53 -0.14
N VAL A 228 -48.90 2.85 0.74
CA VAL A 228 -48.34 1.76 1.57
C VAL A 228 -47.84 0.59 0.71
N TYR A 229 -48.56 0.24 -0.36
CA TYR A 229 -48.09 -0.79 -1.31
C TYR A 229 -46.81 -0.35 -2.04
N ASP A 230 -46.74 0.91 -2.49
CA ASP A 230 -45.55 1.47 -3.13
C ASP A 230 -44.37 1.54 -2.17
N LEU A 231 -44.60 1.96 -0.92
CA LEU A 231 -43.60 1.95 0.14
C LEU A 231 -43.04 0.54 0.37
N ASN A 232 -43.90 -0.47 0.50
CA ASN A 232 -43.47 -1.86 0.68
C ASN A 232 -42.62 -2.37 -0.50
N SER A 233 -43.00 -2.00 -1.73
CA SER A 233 -42.25 -2.35 -2.94
C SER A 233 -40.86 -1.72 -2.93
N HIS A 234 -40.76 -0.42 -2.63
CA HIS A 234 -39.49 0.29 -2.54
C HIS A 234 -38.58 -0.25 -1.44
N ILE A 235 -39.13 -0.56 -0.27
CA ILE A 235 -38.38 -1.15 0.86
C ILE A 235 -37.86 -2.54 0.51
N THR A 236 -38.68 -3.39 -0.10
CA THR A 236 -38.27 -4.74 -0.51
C THR A 236 -37.16 -4.69 -1.55
N PHE A 237 -37.25 -3.76 -2.51
CA PHE A 237 -36.20 -3.56 -3.49
C PHE A 237 -34.92 -3.01 -2.85
N PHE A 238 -35.03 -2.03 -1.95
CA PHE A 238 -33.91 -1.48 -1.19
C PHE A 238 -33.18 -2.57 -0.38
N ASP A 239 -33.91 -3.41 0.38
CA ASP A 239 -33.33 -4.52 1.16
C ASP A 239 -32.52 -5.49 0.27
N ARG A 240 -33.05 -5.83 -0.92
CA ARG A 240 -32.33 -6.67 -1.89
C ARG A 240 -31.09 -5.99 -2.45
N ALA A 241 -31.20 -4.70 -2.79
CA ALA A 241 -30.08 -3.92 -3.31
C ALA A 241 -28.97 -3.79 -2.26
N GLU A 242 -29.31 -3.51 -1.01
CA GLU A 242 -28.36 -3.36 0.09
C GLU A 242 -27.66 -4.68 0.43
N LYS A 243 -28.38 -5.82 0.38
CA LYS A 243 -27.76 -7.15 0.48
C LYS A 243 -26.76 -7.40 -0.66
N ALA A 244 -27.09 -7.01 -1.88
CA ALA A 244 -26.19 -7.14 -3.02
C ALA A 244 -24.93 -6.25 -2.85
N VAL A 245 -25.11 -5.01 -2.38
CA VAL A 245 -24.01 -4.10 -2.02
C VAL A 245 -23.11 -4.73 -0.94
N GLY A 246 -23.71 -5.22 0.15
CA GLY A 246 -23.00 -5.90 1.23
C GLY A 246 -22.23 -7.14 0.74
N GLY A 247 -22.85 -7.96 -0.11
CA GLY A 247 -22.20 -9.11 -0.75
C GLY A 247 -20.99 -8.72 -1.60
N CYS A 248 -21.11 -7.65 -2.38
CA CYS A 248 -19.99 -7.09 -3.16
C CYS A 248 -18.84 -6.63 -2.25
N TYR A 249 -19.14 -5.98 -1.13
CA TYR A 249 -18.12 -5.58 -0.15
C TYR A 249 -17.45 -6.77 0.52
N ILE A 250 -18.21 -7.82 0.91
CA ILE A 250 -17.63 -9.04 1.49
C ILE A 250 -16.60 -9.65 0.55
N VAL A 251 -16.96 -9.85 -0.73
CA VAL A 251 -16.04 -10.39 -1.74
C VAL A 251 -14.82 -9.50 -1.92
N THR A 252 -15.03 -8.17 -2.00
CA THR A 252 -13.95 -7.20 -2.15
C THR A 252 -12.98 -7.27 -0.97
N MET A 253 -13.48 -7.26 0.27
CA MET A 253 -12.65 -7.31 1.48
C MET A 253 -11.91 -8.63 1.61
N ALA A 254 -12.55 -9.76 1.26
CA ALA A 254 -11.89 -11.06 1.21
C ALA A 254 -10.73 -11.07 0.21
N CYS A 255 -10.92 -10.49 -0.99
CA CYS A 255 -9.84 -10.32 -1.96
C CYS A 255 -8.71 -9.43 -1.43
N LEU A 256 -9.03 -8.30 -0.78
CA LEU A 256 -8.00 -7.42 -0.18
C LEU A 256 -7.20 -8.14 0.91
N ILE A 257 -7.85 -8.90 1.78
CA ILE A 257 -7.18 -9.70 2.81
C ILE A 257 -6.23 -10.70 2.13
N ALA A 258 -6.70 -11.46 1.14
CA ALA A 258 -5.88 -12.45 0.44
C ALA A 258 -4.65 -11.80 -0.23
N ILE A 259 -4.83 -10.69 -0.94
CA ILE A 259 -3.74 -9.93 -1.59
C ILE A 259 -2.70 -9.46 -0.57
N ASN A 260 -3.16 -8.89 0.56
CA ASN A 260 -2.26 -8.38 1.60
C ASN A 260 -1.55 -9.50 2.36
N VAL A 261 -2.19 -10.65 2.58
CA VAL A 261 -1.54 -11.84 3.17
C VAL A 261 -0.45 -12.36 2.24
N ILE A 262 -0.69 -12.43 0.93
CA ILE A 262 0.33 -12.80 -0.06
C ILE A 262 1.48 -11.79 -0.01
N GLY A 263 1.18 -10.49 -0.04
CA GLY A 263 2.19 -9.43 0.08
C GLY A 263 3.03 -9.55 1.36
N LEU A 264 2.38 -9.78 2.51
CA LEU A 264 3.03 -9.94 3.80
C LEU A 264 3.95 -11.16 3.82
N SER A 265 3.51 -12.30 3.29
CA SER A 265 4.32 -13.53 3.25
C SER A 265 5.62 -13.34 2.46
N LEU A 266 5.56 -12.57 1.36
CA LEU A 266 6.72 -12.20 0.55
C LEU A 266 7.66 -11.26 1.33
N VAL A 267 7.10 -10.26 2.03
CA VAL A 267 7.87 -9.34 2.87
C VAL A 267 8.57 -10.09 4.00
N LEU A 268 7.89 -11.02 4.69
CA LEU A 268 8.49 -11.83 5.75
C LEU A 268 9.62 -12.72 5.23
N THR A 269 9.46 -13.27 4.03
CA THR A 269 10.52 -14.05 3.36
C THR A 269 11.74 -13.18 3.07
N LEU A 270 11.52 -11.97 2.55
CA LEU A 270 12.59 -10.99 2.32
C LEU A 270 13.27 -10.57 3.63
N ARG A 271 12.51 -10.34 4.70
CA ARG A 271 13.06 -10.01 6.03
C ARG A 271 14.00 -11.10 6.54
N ARG A 272 13.63 -12.38 6.40
CA ARG A 272 14.51 -13.50 6.80
C ARG A 272 15.81 -13.48 6.01
N GLN A 273 15.76 -13.22 4.71
CA GLN A 273 16.96 -13.14 3.86
C GLN A 273 17.84 -11.93 4.20
N ILE A 274 17.24 -10.76 4.43
CA ILE A 274 17.95 -9.54 4.85
C ILE A 274 18.62 -9.77 6.21
N SER A 275 17.91 -10.40 7.14
CA SER A 275 18.45 -10.74 8.45
C SER A 275 19.66 -11.66 8.33
N PHE A 276 19.56 -12.71 7.51
CA PHE A 276 20.67 -13.62 7.23
C PHE A 276 21.89 -12.91 6.62
N ASN A 277 21.66 -12.07 5.60
CA ASN A 277 22.73 -11.30 4.97
C ASN A 277 23.36 -10.27 5.93
N THR A 278 22.55 -9.67 6.81
CA THR A 278 23.03 -8.72 7.83
C THR A 278 23.88 -9.43 8.88
N GLN A 279 23.48 -10.63 9.31
CA GLN A 279 24.26 -11.46 10.23
C GLN A 279 25.60 -11.86 9.61
N ARG A 280 25.58 -12.29 8.34
CA ARG A 280 26.80 -12.61 7.59
C ARG A 280 27.72 -11.40 7.49
N PHE A 281 27.19 -10.24 7.14
CA PHE A 281 27.95 -9.01 7.07
C PHE A 281 28.56 -8.64 8.43
N ALA A 282 27.80 -8.71 9.52
CA ALA A 282 28.31 -8.43 10.86
C ALA A 282 29.44 -9.39 11.26
N ALA A 283 29.37 -10.66 10.85
CA ALA A 283 30.44 -11.63 11.06
C ALA A 283 31.71 -11.26 10.26
N GLU A 284 31.56 -10.89 8.98
CA GLU A 284 32.68 -10.44 8.11
C GLU A 284 33.35 -9.16 8.66
N VAL A 285 32.57 -8.21 9.18
CA VAL A 285 33.12 -7.01 9.83
C VAL A 285 33.89 -7.37 11.09
N LYS A 286 33.36 -8.27 11.93
CA LYS A 286 34.03 -8.72 13.16
C LYS A 286 35.35 -9.44 12.85
N THR A 287 35.40 -10.24 11.78
CA THR A 287 36.64 -10.90 11.36
C THR A 287 37.66 -9.89 10.84
N ASN A 288 37.24 -8.89 10.06
CA ASN A 288 38.15 -7.87 9.53
C ASN A 288 38.74 -6.99 10.65
N VAL A 289 37.93 -6.62 11.64
CA VAL A 289 38.43 -5.88 12.82
C VAL A 289 39.47 -6.71 13.58
N ARG A 290 39.22 -8.01 13.79
CA ARG A 290 40.17 -8.90 14.46
C ARG A 290 41.49 -9.04 13.70
N MET A 291 41.44 -9.18 12.37
CA MET A 291 42.65 -9.23 11.54
C MET A 291 43.44 -7.92 11.61
N SER A 292 42.75 -6.77 11.61
CA SER A 292 43.42 -5.46 11.74
C SER A 292 44.08 -5.27 13.11
N THR A 293 43.46 -5.76 14.20
CA THR A 293 44.05 -5.68 15.54
C THR A 293 45.22 -6.65 15.72
N ALA A 294 45.17 -7.84 15.09
CA ALA A 294 46.28 -8.79 15.15
C ALA A 294 47.55 -8.21 14.49
N HIS A 295 47.43 -7.56 13.33
CA HIS A 295 48.58 -6.96 12.65
C HIS A 295 49.19 -5.75 13.36
N THR A 296 48.45 -5.06 14.23
CA THR A 296 49.01 -3.93 15.01
C THR A 296 49.69 -4.39 16.30
N GLY A 297 49.30 -5.55 16.84
CA GLY A 297 49.94 -6.13 18.03
C GLY A 297 51.38 -6.59 17.78
N ASP A 298 51.64 -7.23 16.64
CA ASP A 298 52.97 -7.79 16.34
C ASP A 298 54.04 -6.72 16.06
N THR A 299 53.65 -5.54 15.57
CA THR A 299 54.59 -4.42 15.38
C THR A 299 54.98 -3.72 16.69
N ALA A 300 54.14 -3.79 17.73
CA ALA A 300 54.47 -3.21 19.03
C ALA A 300 55.43 -4.11 19.84
N GLY A 301 55.35 -5.43 19.68
CA GLY A 301 56.28 -6.38 20.31
C GLY A 301 57.66 -6.45 19.65
N ALA A 302 57.76 -6.15 18.34
CA ALA A 302 59.04 -6.14 17.62
C ALA A 302 59.89 -4.88 17.85
N MET A 303 59.33 -3.83 18.46
CA MET A 303 60.06 -2.58 18.72
C MET A 303 60.79 -2.56 20.08
N GLU A 304 60.55 -3.57 20.94
CA GLU A 304 61.20 -3.69 22.26
C GLU A 304 62.35 -4.72 22.29
N MET A 305 62.56 -5.49 21.22
CA MET A 305 63.74 -6.35 21.04
C MET A 305 64.45 -6.02 19.72
N GLY A 306 65.42 -5.10 19.76
CA GLY A 306 66.42 -5.01 18.69
C GLY A 306 66.88 -3.61 18.25
N VAL A 307 67.30 -2.74 19.18
CA VAL A 307 68.39 -1.80 18.87
C VAL A 307 69.68 -2.62 18.93
N THR A 308 70.08 -3.19 17.79
CA THR A 308 71.43 -3.55 17.36
C THR A 308 71.31 -4.61 16.27
N THR A 309 71.46 -4.22 15.01
CA THR A 309 72.45 -4.77 14.06
C THR A 309 72.15 -4.26 12.67
N ILE A 310 73.22 -3.73 12.08
CA ILE A 310 73.35 -3.02 10.82
C ILE A 310 73.47 -4.03 9.65
N ASN A 311 73.01 -3.58 8.48
CA ASN A 311 73.34 -4.02 7.12
C ASN A 311 73.13 -5.51 6.74
N ASN A 312 72.37 -5.71 5.66
CA ASN A 312 72.86 -6.19 4.36
C ASN A 312 71.73 -6.97 3.65
N ILE A 313 71.86 -7.09 2.32
CA ILE A 313 71.09 -7.94 1.40
C ILE A 313 69.96 -7.24 0.64
N GLN A 314 70.47 -6.56 -0.39
CA GLN A 314 69.95 -6.40 -1.74
C GLN A 314 69.31 -7.68 -2.34
N GLY A 315 68.13 -7.50 -2.94
CA GLY A 315 67.66 -8.26 -4.11
C GLY A 315 66.75 -9.46 -3.84
N GLN A 316 65.43 -9.30 -4.07
CA GLN A 316 64.61 -10.28 -4.80
C GLN A 316 63.18 -9.79 -5.10
N GLY A 317 62.90 -9.66 -6.40
CA GLY A 317 61.69 -10.16 -7.09
C GLY A 317 60.30 -9.83 -6.54
N ILE A 318 59.66 -8.85 -7.17
CA ILE A 318 58.21 -8.63 -7.14
C ILE A 318 57.51 -9.90 -7.71
N ARG A 319 56.78 -10.64 -6.86
CA ARG A 319 55.77 -11.62 -7.32
C ARG A 319 54.38 -11.02 -7.19
N THR A 320 53.80 -10.69 -8.33
CA THR A 320 52.38 -10.36 -8.51
C THR A 320 51.52 -11.60 -8.23
N PHE A 321 50.60 -11.49 -7.27
CA PHE A 321 49.57 -12.50 -7.03
C PHE A 321 48.45 -12.33 -8.07
N GLN A 322 48.52 -13.13 -9.12
CA GLN A 322 47.49 -13.23 -10.16
C GLN A 322 46.37 -14.16 -9.65
N ARG A 323 45.20 -13.58 -9.39
CA ARG A 323 43.99 -14.29 -8.96
C ARG A 323 43.46 -15.15 -10.11
N SER A 324 43.68 -16.45 -10.03
CA SER A 324 43.16 -17.45 -10.99
C SER A 324 41.64 -17.53 -10.89
N ARG A 325 40.96 -17.20 -11.99
CA ARG A 325 39.52 -17.33 -12.21
C ARG A 325 39.32 -18.65 -12.95
N SER A 326 38.83 -19.67 -12.26
CA SER A 326 38.45 -20.94 -12.86
C SER A 326 37.06 -20.82 -13.49
N ASP A 327 37.04 -20.75 -14.82
CA ASP A 327 35.84 -20.94 -15.64
C ASP A 327 35.50 -22.43 -15.69
N VAL A 328 34.33 -22.80 -15.17
CA VAL A 328 33.73 -24.12 -15.40
C VAL A 328 32.85 -24.02 -16.65
N ARG A 329 33.42 -24.45 -17.78
CA ARG A 329 32.73 -24.72 -19.04
C ARG A 329 32.18 -26.15 -18.96
N GLN A 330 30.88 -26.31 -18.71
CA GLN A 330 30.20 -27.58 -18.94
C GLN A 330 29.61 -27.59 -20.35
N GLN A 331 30.23 -28.40 -21.18
CA GLN A 331 29.77 -28.84 -22.49
C GLN A 331 29.07 -30.18 -22.26
N ALA A 332 27.77 -30.24 -22.55
CA ALA A 332 27.05 -31.51 -22.66
C ALA A 332 26.02 -31.38 -23.79
N SER A 333 26.45 -31.85 -24.96
CA SER A 333 25.64 -32.30 -26.08
C SER A 333 24.84 -33.55 -25.70
N GLY A 334 23.58 -33.63 -26.11
CA GLY A 334 22.79 -34.86 -26.01
C GLY A 334 21.31 -34.65 -26.29
N GLU A 335 20.94 -34.45 -27.57
CA GLU A 335 19.68 -34.97 -28.10
C GLU A 335 19.77 -36.51 -28.18
N PRO A 336 18.69 -37.26 -27.95
CA PRO A 336 17.80 -37.56 -29.08
C PRO A 336 16.29 -37.54 -28.77
N SER A 337 15.58 -37.33 -29.88
CA SER A 337 14.18 -37.58 -30.19
C SER A 337 13.59 -38.88 -29.64
N GLY A 338 12.29 -38.81 -29.30
CA GLY A 338 11.48 -39.97 -28.94
C GLY A 338 9.99 -39.61 -28.87
N ILE A 339 9.27 -39.92 -29.94
CA ILE A 339 7.84 -39.75 -30.15
C ILE A 339 7.05 -40.70 -29.24
N HIS A 340 5.99 -40.22 -28.59
CA HIS A 340 4.76 -41.01 -28.44
C HIS A 340 3.56 -40.10 -28.16
N SER A 341 2.69 -40.00 -29.16
CA SER A 341 1.29 -39.63 -29.02
C SER A 341 0.56 -40.73 -28.26
N GLU A 342 -0.34 -40.35 -27.35
CA GLU A 342 -1.64 -41.00 -27.17
C GLU A 342 -2.54 -40.16 -26.24
N ASP A 343 -3.70 -39.84 -26.79
CA ASP A 343 -4.98 -39.44 -26.19
C ASP A 343 -6.01 -40.26 -27.03
N PRO A 344 -7.25 -40.62 -26.60
CA PRO A 344 -8.00 -40.23 -25.41
C PRO A 344 -8.87 -41.36 -24.76
N SER A 345 -9.71 -40.96 -23.79
CA SER A 345 -11.06 -41.49 -23.51
C SER A 345 -11.27 -42.69 -22.55
N LYS A 346 -12.01 -42.40 -21.46
CA LYS A 346 -13.07 -43.16 -20.72
C LYS A 346 -12.92 -42.78 -19.23
N GLY A 347 -13.86 -42.12 -18.57
CA GLY A 347 -15.25 -42.54 -18.29
C GLY A 347 -15.40 -42.65 -16.76
N PRO A 348 -16.54 -42.29 -16.16
CA PRO A 348 -16.65 -41.93 -14.74
C PRO A 348 -17.06 -43.11 -13.85
N GLU A 349 -16.66 -43.15 -12.58
CA GLU A 349 -17.51 -43.69 -11.51
C GLU A 349 -16.97 -43.47 -10.08
N SER A 350 -17.93 -43.36 -9.18
CA SER A 350 -17.96 -43.10 -7.75
C SER A 350 -17.56 -44.27 -6.85
N ALA A 351 -17.02 -43.96 -5.67
CA ALA A 351 -17.23 -44.61 -4.35
C ALA A 351 -16.08 -44.14 -3.42
N GLU A 352 -16.31 -43.28 -2.43
CA GLU A 352 -16.92 -43.60 -1.12
C GLU A 352 -16.23 -44.79 -0.43
N ARG A 353 -15.20 -44.50 0.38
CA ARG A 353 -14.82 -45.33 1.54
C ARG A 353 -13.96 -44.53 2.52
N THR A 354 -14.62 -44.03 3.57
CA THR A 354 -14.00 -43.59 4.81
C THR A 354 -13.91 -44.78 5.76
N ASP A 355 -12.71 -45.22 6.10
CA ASP A 355 -12.43 -46.08 7.26
C ASP A 355 -10.98 -45.87 7.68
N TRP A 356 -10.78 -45.15 8.79
CA TRP A 356 -9.58 -45.25 9.62
C TRP A 356 -10.03 -45.23 11.07
N ALA A 357 -10.25 -46.45 11.58
CA ALA A 357 -10.10 -46.78 12.99
C ALA A 357 -8.64 -47.24 13.21
N ASP A 358 -7.99 -46.68 14.22
CA ASP A 358 -6.91 -47.30 15.02
C ASP A 358 -6.60 -46.29 16.13
N ASP A 359 -7.00 -46.54 17.37
CA ASP A 359 -6.36 -47.45 18.32
C ASP A 359 -4.88 -47.10 18.54
N THR A 360 -4.61 -46.41 19.66
CA THR A 360 -3.27 -46.43 20.25
C THR A 360 -3.39 -46.33 21.77
N THR A 361 -3.61 -47.52 22.32
CA THR A 361 -3.25 -47.98 23.65
C THR A 361 -1.85 -47.50 24.12
N ARG A 362 -1.81 -47.12 25.40
CA ARG A 362 -0.60 -47.01 26.24
C ARG A 362 0.17 -48.35 26.29
N PRO A 363 1.51 -48.27 26.40
CA PRO A 363 2.20 -49.03 27.45
C PRO A 363 3.19 -48.12 28.22
N ALA A 364 3.19 -48.15 29.54
CA ALA A 364 3.91 -49.12 30.40
C ALA A 364 5.43 -48.88 30.42
N THR A 365 5.84 -48.28 31.52
CA THR A 365 7.18 -48.20 32.10
C THR A 365 7.93 -49.53 32.06
N SER A 366 9.14 -49.53 31.49
CA SER A 366 10.17 -50.54 31.74
C SER A 366 11.49 -49.85 32.07
N GLN A 367 11.98 -50.11 33.28
CA GLN A 367 13.38 -49.94 33.67
C GLN A 367 14.25 -50.86 32.80
N MET A 368 15.39 -50.36 32.30
CA MET A 368 16.58 -51.18 32.08
C MET A 368 17.84 -50.31 31.89
N ASN A 369 18.73 -50.43 32.86
CA ASN A 369 20.19 -50.56 32.81
C ASN A 369 21.09 -49.48 32.18
N ASP A 370 21.94 -48.97 33.07
CA ASP A 370 23.31 -48.50 32.87
C ASP A 370 24.06 -49.20 31.72
N VAL A 371 24.40 -48.43 30.70
CA VAL A 371 25.61 -48.63 29.89
C VAL A 371 26.22 -47.26 29.59
N LYS A 372 27.42 -47.03 30.13
CA LYS A 372 28.24 -45.84 29.93
C LYS A 372 29.00 -45.97 28.60
N PRO A 373 28.78 -45.12 27.57
CA PRO A 373 29.66 -45.07 26.42
C PRO A 373 30.78 -44.06 26.71
N ALA A 374 32.00 -44.59 26.87
CA ALA A 374 33.22 -43.82 26.74
C ALA A 374 33.39 -43.44 25.27
N GLY A 375 33.41 -42.14 24.98
CA GLY A 375 33.58 -41.61 23.63
C GLY A 375 33.03 -40.20 23.50
N GLU A 376 33.59 -39.24 24.25
CA GLU A 376 33.40 -37.81 24.01
C GLU A 376 33.96 -37.47 22.62
N LEU A 377 33.11 -37.51 21.61
CA LEU A 377 33.30 -36.73 20.40
C LEU A 377 33.26 -35.24 20.79
N PRO A 378 34.18 -34.41 20.28
CA PRO A 378 34.25 -33.00 20.65
C PRO A 378 32.88 -32.37 20.39
N MET A 379 32.25 -31.88 21.45
CA MET A 379 30.99 -31.14 21.39
C MET A 379 31.07 -30.15 20.24
N TYR A 380 30.23 -30.36 19.22
CA TYR A 380 29.98 -29.37 18.19
C TYR A 380 29.58 -28.10 18.93
N ASN A 381 30.51 -27.14 18.97
CA ASN A 381 30.38 -25.92 19.72
C ASN A 381 29.12 -25.22 19.22
N ARG A 382 28.01 -25.34 19.97
CA ARG A 382 26.70 -24.82 19.58
C ARG A 382 26.92 -23.33 19.30
N PRO A 383 26.74 -22.85 18.06
CA PRO A 383 27.04 -21.47 17.72
C PRO A 383 26.25 -20.59 18.68
N GLN A 384 26.96 -19.84 19.53
CA GLN A 384 26.31 -18.97 20.50
C GLN A 384 25.34 -18.05 19.75
N PRO A 385 24.13 -17.83 20.28
CA PRO A 385 23.16 -16.94 19.65
C PRO A 385 23.81 -15.58 19.47
N VAL A 386 24.14 -15.24 18.22
CA VAL A 386 24.81 -13.98 17.89
C VAL A 386 23.83 -12.86 18.25
N SER A 387 24.17 -12.10 19.30
CA SER A 387 23.39 -10.96 19.76
C SER A 387 23.05 -10.04 18.57
N HIS A 388 21.76 -9.86 18.30
CA HIS A 388 21.28 -9.01 17.21
C HIS A 388 21.89 -7.61 17.33
N MET A 389 22.69 -7.23 16.32
CA MET A 389 23.30 -5.91 16.26
C MET A 389 22.19 -4.87 16.05
N SER A 390 21.95 -4.01 17.03
CA SER A 390 20.89 -2.99 16.96
C SER A 390 21.22 -1.95 15.88
N ALA A 391 20.18 -1.32 15.30
CA ALA A 391 20.36 -0.27 14.30
C ALA A 391 21.18 0.92 14.83
N THR A 392 21.14 1.16 16.14
CA THR A 392 21.97 2.16 16.81
C THR A 392 23.45 1.80 16.79
N LYS A 393 23.80 0.53 17.06
CA LYS A 393 25.19 0.04 16.98
C LYS A 393 25.72 0.06 15.54
N ILE A 394 24.88 -0.24 14.54
CA ILE A 394 25.25 -0.12 13.12
C ILE A 394 25.55 1.35 12.77
N LYS A 395 24.69 2.27 13.22
CA LYS A 395 24.90 3.72 13.00
C LYS A 395 26.20 4.20 13.66
N GLU A 396 26.46 3.79 14.89
CA GLU A 396 27.66 4.14 15.64
C GLU A 396 28.94 3.56 15.00
N ALA A 397 28.87 2.32 14.51
CA ALA A 397 29.96 1.69 13.75
C ALA A 397 30.24 2.43 12.43
N SER A 398 29.21 2.96 11.77
CA SER A 398 29.39 3.73 10.52
C SER A 398 30.02 5.11 10.74
N THR A 399 29.91 5.68 11.95
CA THR A 399 30.44 7.01 12.26
C THR A 399 31.91 7.01 12.72
N LYS A 400 32.45 5.86 13.17
CA LYS A 400 33.87 5.76 13.53
C LYS A 400 34.73 5.67 12.25
N LYS A 401 35.34 6.81 11.89
CA LYS A 401 36.28 6.96 10.76
C LYS A 401 37.54 6.12 10.99
N THR A 402 37.63 4.94 10.38
CA THR A 402 38.91 4.27 10.09
C THR A 402 39.15 4.27 8.57
N VAL A 403 40.41 4.46 8.18
CA VAL A 403 40.83 4.95 6.85
C VAL A 403 40.57 3.91 5.74
N ALA A 404 40.05 4.38 4.60
CA ALA A 404 39.76 3.68 3.33
C ALA A 404 38.71 2.56 3.33
N SER A 405 38.71 1.61 4.28
CA SER A 405 37.69 0.54 4.35
C SER A 405 36.31 1.04 4.82
N SER A 406 36.22 2.29 5.28
CA SER A 406 34.99 2.88 5.83
C SER A 406 33.97 3.31 4.78
N LYS A 407 34.36 3.70 3.55
CA LYS A 407 33.38 4.20 2.57
C LYS A 407 32.40 3.12 2.10
N VAL A 408 32.92 1.96 1.67
CA VAL A 408 32.08 0.81 1.25
C VAL A 408 31.20 0.33 2.41
N LEU A 409 31.77 0.26 3.62
CA LEU A 409 31.06 -0.14 4.83
C LEU A 409 29.94 0.86 5.20
N GLN A 410 30.21 2.16 5.04
CA GLN A 410 29.27 3.24 5.30
C GLN A 410 28.13 3.22 4.30
N GLU A 411 28.40 3.01 3.01
CA GLU A 411 27.38 2.83 1.97
C GLU A 411 26.51 1.59 2.25
N GLN A 412 27.12 0.47 2.64
CA GLN A 412 26.38 -0.74 3.01
C GLN A 412 25.49 -0.50 4.25
N ALA A 413 26.00 0.18 5.28
CA ALA A 413 25.24 0.54 6.47
C ALA A 413 24.05 1.48 6.15
N GLN A 414 24.25 2.46 5.27
CA GLN A 414 23.17 3.35 4.81
C GLN A 414 22.11 2.59 4.02
N ASN A 415 22.51 1.67 3.15
CA ASN A 415 21.59 0.81 2.41
C ASN A 415 20.77 -0.09 3.35
N LEU A 416 21.38 -0.66 4.39
CA LEU A 416 20.67 -1.44 5.40
C LEU A 416 19.67 -0.60 6.21
N LEU A 417 20.03 0.63 6.58
CA LEU A 417 19.12 1.54 7.28
C LEU A 417 17.93 1.95 6.39
N ALA A 418 18.18 2.24 5.12
CA ALA A 418 17.12 2.54 4.15
C ALA A 418 16.18 1.34 3.96
N LEU A 419 16.73 0.13 3.91
CA LEU A 419 15.95 -1.09 3.78
C LEU A 419 15.07 -1.33 5.00
N LYS A 420 15.61 -1.16 6.21
CA LYS A 420 14.85 -1.30 7.46
C LYS A 420 13.71 -0.27 7.59
N LYS A 421 13.91 0.95 7.06
CA LYS A 421 12.85 1.97 6.98
C LYS A 421 11.69 1.47 6.10
N ILE A 422 12.01 1.08 4.86
CA ILE A 422 11.04 0.57 3.89
C ILE A 422 10.30 -0.64 4.47
N GLU A 423 11.03 -1.53 5.13
CA GLU A 423 10.50 -2.73 5.79
C GLU A 423 9.49 -2.40 6.89
N SER A 424 9.72 -1.35 7.68
CA SER A 424 8.79 -0.89 8.71
C SER A 424 7.54 -0.27 8.09
N ASP A 425 7.73 0.63 7.11
CA ASP A 425 6.62 1.34 6.45
C ASP A 425 5.68 0.36 5.73
N VAL A 426 6.24 -0.66 5.05
CA VAL A 426 5.45 -1.70 4.37
C VAL A 426 4.61 -2.51 5.35
N ILE A 427 5.14 -2.86 6.54
CA ILE A 427 4.36 -3.58 7.54
C ILE A 427 3.22 -2.73 8.08
N VAL A 428 3.46 -1.44 8.35
CA VAL A 428 2.42 -0.52 8.80
C VAL A 428 1.30 -0.45 7.77
N LEU A 429 1.64 -0.29 6.50
CA LEU A 429 0.68 -0.21 5.40
C LEU A 429 -0.15 -1.49 5.23
N ILE A 430 0.51 -2.64 5.11
CA ILE A 430 -0.15 -3.94 4.94
C ILE A 430 -1.02 -4.26 6.17
N GLY A 431 -0.50 -4.02 7.37
CA GLY A 431 -1.22 -4.24 8.62
C GLY A 431 -2.48 -3.38 8.72
N ALA A 432 -2.36 -2.08 8.44
CA ALA A 432 -3.49 -1.15 8.46
C ALA A 432 -4.59 -1.57 7.47
N ILE A 433 -4.23 -1.86 6.21
CA ILE A 433 -5.21 -2.28 5.19
C ILE A 433 -5.87 -3.60 5.57
N THR A 434 -5.10 -4.56 6.10
CA THR A 434 -5.63 -5.87 6.50
C THR A 434 -6.60 -5.76 7.67
N ILE A 435 -6.24 -5.01 8.72
CA ILE A 435 -7.12 -4.76 9.88
C ILE A 435 -8.42 -4.09 9.42
N LEU A 436 -8.31 -3.03 8.61
CA LEU A 436 -9.47 -2.35 8.06
C LEU A 436 -10.34 -3.32 7.24
N ALA A 437 -9.75 -4.11 6.35
CA ALA A 437 -10.50 -5.06 5.54
C ALA A 437 -11.22 -6.12 6.38
N PHE A 438 -10.64 -6.59 7.48
CA PHE A 438 -11.32 -7.49 8.43
C PHE A 438 -12.51 -6.83 9.13
N ILE A 439 -12.36 -5.57 9.58
CA ILE A 439 -13.46 -4.82 10.18
C ILE A 439 -14.58 -4.68 9.15
N LEU A 440 -14.26 -4.21 7.94
CA LEU A 440 -15.24 -4.00 6.88
C LEU A 440 -15.90 -5.30 6.39
N LEU A 441 -15.17 -6.42 6.41
CA LEU A 441 -15.72 -7.74 6.14
C LEU A 441 -16.78 -8.11 7.19
N ALA A 442 -16.48 -7.95 8.48
CA ALA A 442 -17.41 -8.24 9.56
C ALA A 442 -18.67 -7.37 9.46
N VAL A 443 -18.52 -6.09 9.12
CA VAL A 443 -19.65 -5.18 8.90
C VAL A 443 -20.45 -5.58 7.67
N GLY A 444 -19.80 -5.95 6.56
CA GLY A 444 -20.48 -6.45 5.38
C GLY A 444 -21.32 -7.69 5.68
N VAL A 445 -20.78 -8.64 6.44
CA VAL A 445 -21.50 -9.83 6.92
C VAL A 445 -22.70 -9.43 7.77
N TRP A 446 -22.52 -8.49 8.71
CA TRP A 446 -23.61 -7.99 9.54
C TRP A 446 -24.76 -7.37 8.72
N ILE A 447 -24.44 -6.54 7.73
CA ILE A 447 -25.43 -5.92 6.83
C ILE A 447 -26.17 -6.97 6.01
N VAL A 448 -25.46 -7.95 5.45
CA VAL A 448 -26.08 -9.00 4.62
C VAL A 448 -27.03 -9.89 5.45
N ILE A 449 -26.67 -10.21 6.70
CA ILE A 449 -27.47 -11.08 7.56
C ILE A 449 -28.79 -10.42 7.99
N GLY A 450 -28.81 -9.10 8.24
CA GLY A 450 -30.01 -8.44 8.75
C GLY A 450 -30.15 -6.97 8.38
N PRO A 451 -30.32 -6.61 7.10
CA PRO A 451 -30.50 -5.22 6.71
C PRO A 451 -31.76 -4.63 7.35
N SER A 452 -32.85 -5.37 7.36
CA SER A 452 -34.10 -4.97 8.02
C SER A 452 -33.92 -4.66 9.51
N HIS A 453 -33.02 -5.37 10.21
CA HIS A 453 -32.72 -5.09 11.61
C HIS A 453 -31.87 -3.81 11.78
N VAL A 454 -30.95 -3.54 10.85
CA VAL A 454 -30.12 -2.32 10.86
C VAL A 454 -30.98 -1.07 10.76
N TYR A 455 -31.99 -1.09 9.90
CA TYR A 455 -32.85 0.09 9.66
C TYR A 455 -34.07 0.18 10.58
N ARG A 456 -34.27 -0.79 11.47
CA ARG A 456 -35.40 -0.80 12.40
C ARG A 456 -35.22 0.18 13.56
N HIS A 457 -34.00 0.32 14.04
CA HIS A 457 -33.69 1.17 15.19
C HIS A 457 -32.72 2.27 14.77
N TRP A 458 -33.01 3.51 15.19
CA TRP A 458 -32.12 4.63 14.90
C TRP A 458 -30.68 4.40 15.38
N ILE A 459 -30.50 3.75 16.53
CA ILE A 459 -29.18 3.41 17.05
C ILE A 459 -28.41 2.52 16.07
N SER A 460 -29.09 1.57 15.42
CA SER A 460 -28.48 0.67 14.43
C SER A 460 -28.19 1.39 13.12
N ILE A 461 -29.08 2.27 12.66
CA ILE A 461 -28.84 3.16 11.51
C ILE A 461 -27.60 4.01 11.78
N GLU A 462 -27.59 4.70 12.92
CA GLU A 462 -26.50 5.56 13.34
C GLU A 462 -25.18 4.79 13.44
N PHE A 463 -25.20 3.62 14.07
CA PHE A 463 -24.03 2.75 14.14
C PHE A 463 -23.55 2.34 12.74
N SER A 464 -24.44 1.98 11.82
CA SER A 464 -24.07 1.65 10.43
C SER A 464 -23.48 2.85 9.68
N LEU A 465 -24.03 4.06 9.88
CA LEU A 465 -23.56 5.30 9.26
C LEU A 465 -22.17 5.68 9.75
N PHE A 466 -21.89 5.50 11.04
CA PHE A 466 -20.62 5.90 11.64
C PHE A 466 -19.54 4.81 11.54
N LEU A 467 -19.89 3.53 11.66
CA LEU A 467 -18.89 2.47 11.80
C LEU A 467 -17.90 2.43 10.63
N PHE A 468 -18.37 2.59 9.39
CA PHE A 468 -17.51 2.60 8.20
C PHE A 468 -16.53 3.80 8.20
N PRO A 469 -17.00 5.07 8.28
CA PRO A 469 -16.13 6.22 8.42
C PRO A 469 -15.17 6.10 9.59
N TRP A 470 -15.65 5.71 10.76
CA TRP A 470 -14.81 5.63 11.95
C TRP A 470 -13.71 4.59 11.81
N ALA A 471 -14.04 3.37 11.37
CA ALA A 471 -13.05 2.32 11.16
C ALA A 471 -11.98 2.76 10.14
N TYR A 472 -12.41 3.39 9.05
CA TYR A 472 -11.52 3.90 8.01
C TYR A 472 -10.60 5.01 8.53
N VAL A 473 -11.18 6.07 9.10
CA VAL A 473 -10.46 7.28 9.51
C VAL A 473 -9.54 6.98 10.70
N VAL A 474 -9.96 6.16 11.68
CA VAL A 474 -9.08 5.76 12.80
C VAL A 474 -7.88 4.96 12.29
N THR A 475 -8.13 3.97 11.42
CA THR A 475 -7.04 3.16 10.86
C THR A 475 -6.09 4.02 10.02
N LEU A 476 -6.63 4.95 9.24
CA LEU A 476 -5.83 5.86 8.43
C LEU A 476 -5.05 6.86 9.28
N ALA A 477 -5.62 7.40 10.35
CA ALA A 477 -4.96 8.29 11.28
C ALA A 477 -3.74 7.62 11.92
N LEU A 478 -3.89 6.36 12.36
CA LEU A 478 -2.78 5.57 12.90
C LEU A 478 -1.71 5.30 11.84
N ALA A 479 -2.10 4.93 10.63
CA ALA A 479 -1.17 4.68 9.53
C ALA A 479 -0.40 5.95 9.13
N HIS A 480 -1.09 7.07 8.92
CA HIS A 480 -0.47 8.37 8.61
C HIS A 480 0.46 8.83 9.74
N SER A 481 0.07 8.67 11.00
CA SER A 481 0.92 9.03 12.14
C SER A 481 2.21 8.20 12.16
N ALA A 482 2.12 6.89 11.96
CA ALA A 482 3.27 6.00 11.91
C ALA A 482 4.19 6.28 10.71
N LEU A 483 3.61 6.54 9.54
CA LEU A 483 4.34 6.91 8.33
C LEU A 483 5.03 8.27 8.49
N LEU A 484 4.32 9.27 9.03
CA LEU A 484 4.85 10.60 9.29
C LEU A 484 6.01 10.55 10.30
N TYR A 485 5.83 9.83 11.40
CA TYR A 485 6.89 9.60 12.38
C TYR A 485 8.13 8.96 11.74
N THR A 486 7.94 7.93 10.91
CA THR A 486 9.04 7.23 10.23
C THR A 486 9.71 8.11 9.17
N ALA A 487 8.94 8.94 8.46
CA ALA A 487 9.47 9.90 7.50
C ALA A 487 10.34 10.97 8.16
N VAL A 488 9.87 11.56 9.26
CA VAL A 488 10.62 12.57 10.04
C VAL A 488 11.90 11.97 10.62
N LYS A 489 11.80 10.81 11.27
CA LYS A 489 12.93 10.13 11.91
C LYS A 489 14.04 9.74 10.93
N HIS A 490 13.67 9.41 9.69
CA HIS A 490 14.59 8.95 8.65
C HIS A 490 14.68 9.94 7.47
N LEU A 491 14.52 11.23 7.75
CA LEU A 491 14.71 12.26 6.74
C LEU A 491 16.20 12.37 6.39
N THR A 492 16.52 12.27 5.10
CA THR A 492 17.92 12.37 4.65
C THR A 492 18.42 13.79 4.95
N PRO A 493 19.60 13.97 5.58
CA PRO A 493 20.19 15.31 5.70
C PRO A 493 20.38 15.91 4.30
N PRO A 494 20.28 17.24 4.14
CA PRO A 494 20.55 17.88 2.87
C PRO A 494 21.97 17.51 2.42
N SER A 495 22.14 17.10 1.16
CA SER A 495 23.46 16.78 0.63
C SER A 495 24.34 18.01 0.65
N GLU A 496 25.65 17.85 0.89
CA GLU A 496 26.60 18.97 0.86
C GLU A 496 26.49 19.73 -0.47
N ALA A 497 26.38 19.02 -1.59
CA ALA A 497 26.15 19.62 -2.91
C ALA A 497 24.86 20.47 -2.98
N SER A 498 23.77 20.02 -2.37
CA SER A 498 22.53 20.83 -2.30
C SER A 498 22.71 22.07 -1.42
N MET A 499 23.51 21.97 -0.36
CA MET A 499 23.84 23.13 0.47
C MET A 499 24.75 24.10 -0.28
N THR A 500 25.78 23.63 -0.98
CA THR A 500 26.68 24.46 -1.79
C THR A 500 25.94 25.14 -2.93
N CYS A 501 25.06 24.43 -3.64
CA CYS A 501 24.24 25.00 -4.69
C CYS A 501 23.26 26.05 -4.14
N ARG A 502 22.59 25.76 -3.02
CA ARG A 502 21.68 26.72 -2.37
C ARG A 502 22.42 27.94 -1.81
N GLN A 503 23.64 27.73 -1.31
CA GLN A 503 24.51 28.80 -0.85
C GLN A 503 25.02 29.64 -2.03
N ALA A 504 25.32 29.04 -3.18
CA ALA A 504 25.67 29.74 -4.42
C ALA A 504 24.47 30.52 -5.00
N LEU A 505 23.26 29.96 -4.93
CA LEU A 505 22.00 30.58 -5.36
C LEU A 505 21.44 31.62 -4.37
N HIS A 506 22.07 31.80 -3.21
CA HIS A 506 21.63 32.83 -2.27
C HIS A 506 21.77 34.22 -2.92
N PRO A 507 20.76 35.12 -2.82
CA PRO A 507 20.75 36.39 -3.56
C PRO A 507 22.01 37.26 -3.36
N ALA A 508 22.61 37.19 -2.16
CA ALA A 508 23.86 37.88 -1.84
C ALA A 508 25.06 37.35 -2.65
N ASN A 509 25.13 36.03 -2.86
CA ASN A 509 26.20 35.38 -3.59
C ASN A 509 25.95 35.43 -5.10
N TRP A 510 24.69 35.43 -5.53
CA TRP A 510 24.31 35.64 -6.93
C TRP A 510 24.84 36.97 -7.47
N LYS A 511 24.68 38.08 -6.73
CA LYS A 511 25.22 39.39 -7.14
C LYS A 511 26.75 39.44 -7.20
N ARG A 512 27.42 38.57 -6.44
CA ARG A 512 28.88 38.45 -6.45
C ARG A 512 29.35 37.61 -7.63
N LEU A 513 28.74 36.44 -7.84
CA LEU A 513 28.96 35.58 -9.00
C LEU A 513 28.65 36.29 -10.32
N ALA A 514 27.55 37.04 -10.40
CA ALA A 514 27.22 37.85 -11.58
C ALA A 514 28.27 38.93 -11.85
N ARG A 515 28.79 39.61 -10.81
CA ARG A 515 29.89 40.58 -10.95
C ARG A 515 31.20 39.92 -11.40
N GLU A 516 31.59 38.83 -10.75
CA GLU A 516 32.82 38.10 -11.08
C GLU A 516 32.76 37.50 -12.51
N THR A 517 31.58 37.05 -12.96
CA THR A 517 31.38 36.54 -14.34
C THR A 517 31.47 37.67 -15.37
N VAL A 518 30.87 38.83 -15.09
CA VAL A 518 30.95 40.02 -15.98
C VAL A 518 32.38 40.57 -16.04
N SER A 519 33.09 40.62 -14.90
CA SER A 519 34.49 41.08 -14.85
C SER A 519 35.47 40.13 -15.57
N GLY A 520 35.21 38.82 -15.54
CA GLY A 520 36.00 37.82 -16.28
C GLY A 520 35.82 37.89 -17.80
N LEU A 521 34.64 38.29 -18.28
CA LEU A 521 34.36 38.44 -19.71
C LEU A 521 34.97 39.71 -20.32
N THR A 522 35.20 40.75 -19.51
CA THR A 522 35.82 42.01 -19.97
C THR A 522 37.35 42.00 -19.95
N SER A 523 37.98 40.96 -19.41
CA SER A 523 39.44 40.77 -19.41
C SER A 523 39.84 39.93 -20.63
N THR A 524 39.75 40.54 -21.81
CA THR A 524 40.31 39.99 -23.06
C THR A 524 41.31 41.00 -23.61
N THR A 525 42.43 41.18 -22.91
CA THR A 525 43.64 41.74 -23.52
C THR A 525 44.87 41.34 -22.71
N GLY A 526 45.81 40.64 -23.34
CA GLY A 526 47.19 40.54 -22.89
C GLY A 526 47.66 39.12 -22.59
N ASP A 527 48.42 38.56 -23.53
CA ASP A 527 49.20 37.35 -23.40
C ASP A 527 49.99 37.32 -22.09
N ASN A 528 49.78 36.29 -21.27
CA ASN A 528 50.86 35.55 -20.62
C ASN A 528 50.30 34.30 -19.90
N ILE A 529 51.02 33.21 -20.11
CA ILE A 529 50.85 31.91 -19.46
C ILE A 529 51.12 32.12 -17.97
N ASP A 530 50.14 31.90 -17.08
CA ASP A 530 50.43 31.46 -15.70
C ASP A 530 49.21 30.89 -14.94
N VAL A 531 49.47 29.72 -14.36
CA VAL A 531 48.93 29.02 -13.16
C VAL A 531 47.44 29.19 -12.76
N PRO A 532 46.68 28.06 -12.62
CA PRO A 532 45.28 28.10 -12.18
C PRO A 532 45.13 28.45 -10.69
N SER A 533 44.41 29.55 -10.42
CA SER A 533 44.00 29.96 -9.06
C SER A 533 42.75 29.20 -8.59
N PRO A 534 42.68 28.75 -7.32
CA PRO A 534 41.63 27.84 -6.80
C PRO A 534 40.19 28.42 -6.79
N GLY A 535 40.00 29.71 -7.07
CA GLY A 535 38.68 30.36 -7.11
C GLY A 535 37.81 30.01 -8.34
N ASN A 536 38.43 29.73 -9.49
CA ASN A 536 37.70 29.46 -10.75
C ASN A 536 37.01 28.09 -10.78
N THR A 537 37.37 27.20 -9.85
CA THR A 537 36.86 25.83 -9.78
C THR A 537 35.38 25.77 -9.43
N VAL A 538 34.86 26.66 -8.58
CA VAL A 538 33.47 26.59 -8.10
C VAL A 538 32.47 27.04 -9.17
N ALA A 539 32.79 28.10 -9.91
CA ALA A 539 31.96 28.57 -11.02
C ALA A 539 31.96 27.57 -12.18
N GLN A 540 33.13 26.98 -12.50
CA GLN A 540 33.22 25.91 -13.51
C GLN A 540 32.50 24.63 -13.08
N ILE A 541 32.54 24.25 -11.79
CA ILE A 541 31.80 23.09 -11.28
C ILE A 541 30.29 23.32 -11.40
N ALA A 542 29.78 24.51 -11.05
CA ALA A 542 28.36 24.85 -11.14
C ALA A 542 27.84 24.89 -12.59
N VAL A 543 28.66 25.40 -13.53
CA VAL A 543 28.35 25.40 -14.96
C VAL A 543 28.46 23.99 -15.54
N ARG A 544 29.42 23.17 -15.10
CA ARG A 544 29.58 21.78 -15.55
C ARG A 544 28.46 20.87 -15.05
N THR A 545 28.02 21.02 -13.80
CA THR A 545 26.88 20.23 -13.26
C THR A 545 25.55 20.59 -13.93
N THR A 546 25.37 21.83 -14.37
CA THR A 546 24.15 22.23 -15.10
C THR A 546 24.14 21.70 -16.54
N VAL A 547 25.32 21.48 -17.15
CA VAL A 547 25.47 20.85 -18.47
C VAL A 547 25.30 19.33 -18.41
N GLU A 548 25.91 18.64 -17.44
CA GLU A 548 25.78 17.17 -17.30
C GLU A 548 24.34 16.72 -16.98
N VAL A 549 23.58 17.49 -16.17
CA VAL A 549 22.16 17.22 -15.90
C VAL A 549 21.29 17.37 -17.16
N HIS A 550 21.79 18.05 -18.20
CA HIS A 550 21.11 18.19 -19.48
C HIS A 550 21.49 17.11 -20.50
N GLU A 551 22.69 16.53 -20.40
CA GLU A 551 23.14 15.42 -21.26
C GLU A 551 22.41 14.11 -20.93
N ASP A 552 22.19 13.80 -19.65
CA ASP A 552 21.34 12.67 -19.20
C ASP A 552 19.87 12.79 -19.67
N ARG A 553 19.46 13.95 -20.17
CA ARG A 553 18.11 14.19 -20.71
C ARG A 553 17.98 13.79 -22.19
N ASN A 554 19.09 13.64 -22.92
CA ASN A 554 19.10 13.27 -24.34
C ASN A 554 19.27 11.76 -24.57
N GLU A 555 19.85 11.01 -23.63
CA GLU A 555 19.99 9.55 -23.78
C GLU A 555 18.62 8.82 -23.71
N ASP A 556 17.67 9.30 -22.90
CA ASP A 556 16.32 8.73 -22.81
C ASP A 556 15.44 8.96 -24.08
N HIS A 557 15.89 9.81 -25.03
CA HIS A 557 15.16 10.08 -26.27
C HIS A 557 15.78 9.45 -27.52
N ASN A 558 17.02 8.97 -27.47
CA ASN A 558 17.69 8.41 -28.65
C ASN A 558 17.47 6.89 -28.87
N GLU A 559 16.83 6.18 -27.95
CA GLU A 559 16.49 4.75 -28.13
C GLU A 559 15.23 4.49 -28.99
N ARG A 560 14.64 5.53 -29.61
CA ARG A 560 13.37 5.40 -30.36
C ARG A 560 13.44 5.64 -31.87
N THR A 561 14.62 5.80 -32.44
CA THR A 561 14.76 6.01 -33.90
C THR A 561 16.02 5.31 -34.42
N GLN A 562 15.91 4.00 -34.65
CA GLN A 562 16.85 3.29 -35.51
C GLN A 562 16.12 2.20 -36.31
N GLU A 563 15.23 2.63 -37.21
CA GLU A 563 14.91 1.91 -38.44
C GLU A 563 14.81 2.95 -39.56
N GLY A 564 15.62 2.79 -40.62
CA GLY A 564 15.56 3.59 -41.84
C GLY A 564 16.83 4.39 -42.12
N GLY A 565 17.76 3.80 -42.87
CA GLY A 565 19.00 4.43 -43.29
C GLY A 565 18.85 5.40 -44.48
N ALA A 566 19.61 6.49 -44.43
CA ALA A 566 20.12 7.24 -45.58
C ALA A 566 21.31 8.12 -45.13
N PRO A 567 22.31 8.40 -45.98
CA PRO A 567 23.51 9.14 -45.59
C PRO A 567 23.31 10.66 -45.77
N VAL A 568 23.67 11.45 -44.77
CA VAL A 568 23.73 12.92 -44.88
C VAL A 568 25.07 13.46 -44.38
N VAL A 569 25.60 14.36 -45.19
CA VAL A 569 26.87 15.11 -45.21
C VAL A 569 27.12 15.96 -43.95
N PRO A 570 28.39 16.20 -43.53
CA PRO A 570 28.67 17.01 -42.35
C PRO A 570 28.64 18.52 -42.65
N GLY A 571 27.86 19.27 -41.86
CA GLY A 571 27.80 20.72 -41.87
C GLY A 571 27.93 21.28 -40.46
N SER A 572 28.93 22.14 -40.27
CA SER A 572 29.30 22.88 -39.07
C SER A 572 28.17 23.74 -38.47
N GLY A 573 27.97 23.67 -37.15
CA GLY A 573 27.01 24.55 -36.45
C GLY A 573 26.98 24.42 -34.92
N GLN A 574 28.10 24.65 -34.23
CA GLN A 574 28.12 24.84 -32.77
C GLN A 574 28.30 26.33 -32.44
N SER A 575 27.20 27.04 -32.11
CA SER A 575 27.27 28.34 -31.41
C SER A 575 25.93 28.83 -30.85
N SER A 576 24.78 28.33 -31.32
CA SER A 576 23.47 28.92 -30.95
C SER A 576 22.81 28.36 -29.67
N ALA A 577 23.29 27.27 -29.07
CA ALA A 577 22.54 26.55 -28.03
C ALA A 577 22.67 27.16 -26.62
N THR A 578 23.81 27.77 -26.29
CA THR A 578 24.10 28.32 -24.95
C THR A 578 23.29 29.58 -24.62
N HIS A 579 22.90 30.37 -25.63
CA HIS A 579 22.21 31.65 -25.39
C HIS A 579 20.70 31.51 -25.13
N ARG A 580 20.09 30.34 -25.42
CA ARG A 580 18.64 30.11 -25.28
C ARG A 580 18.23 29.54 -23.91
N CYS A 581 19.18 29.02 -23.13
CA CYS A 581 18.91 28.40 -21.82
C CYS A 581 18.70 29.42 -20.67
N LEU A 582 19.15 30.67 -20.84
CA LEU A 582 19.06 31.72 -19.82
C LEU A 582 17.75 32.55 -19.85
N LYS A 583 16.85 32.30 -20.82
CA LYS A 583 15.59 33.04 -20.96
C LYS A 583 14.36 32.34 -20.37
N HIS A 584 14.48 31.10 -19.90
CA HIS A 584 13.36 30.28 -19.43
C HIS A 584 13.43 29.87 -17.95
N TRP A 585 14.31 30.52 -17.20
CA TRP A 585 14.38 30.54 -15.74
C TRP A 585 14.28 32.00 -15.28
#